data_AF-A0A0Q9PYX5-F1
#
_entry.id   AF-A0A0Q9PYX5-F1
#
_cell.length_a   1.000
_cell.length_b   1.000
_cell.length_c   1.000
_cell.angle_alpha   90.00
_cell.angle_beta   90.00
_cell.angle_gamma   90.00
#
_symmetry.space_group_name_H-M   'P 1'
#
loop_
_entity.id
_entity.type
_entity.pdbx_description
1 polymer ?
#
loop_
_entity_poly.entity_id
_entity_poly.type
_entity_poly.pdbx_seq_one_letter_code
_entity_poly.pdbx_strand_id
1 'polypeptide(L)'
;MLLFRGGDNLSCRAALRLEEVFALDDPTGTLHVVWKVKEQLRTLLRTGSLEEAAAAKKELEELVKAAARPETNGLYRTVCRRWKEVKVLIITGAATGKVEAKNTAIKNIKRTTRGYRNADNYKSVFL
;
A
#
# COMPACT_ATOMS: atom_id res chain seq x y z
N MET A 1 -9.43 8.13 13.21
CA MET A 1 -8.09 7.52 13.30
C MET A 1 -7.18 8.20 12.26
N LEU A 2 -6.20 9.00 12.70
CA LEU A 2 -5.38 9.89 11.82
C LEU A 2 -4.28 9.12 11.07
N LEU A 3 -3.69 8.12 11.71
CA LEU A 3 -2.60 7.30 11.15
C LEU A 3 -3.03 6.47 9.93
N PHE A 4 -4.32 6.16 9.78
CA PHE A 4 -4.86 5.40 8.66
C PHE A 4 -5.25 6.27 7.46
N ARG A 5 -5.32 7.59 7.62
CA ARG A 5 -5.45 8.49 6.47
C ARG A 5 -4.07 8.66 5.82
N GLY A 6 -4.07 8.81 4.50
CA GLY A 6 -2.88 9.26 3.79
C GLY A 6 -2.54 10.69 4.19
N GLY A 7 -1.26 11.02 4.29
CA GLY A 7 -0.79 12.36 4.61
C GLY A 7 -1.33 13.39 3.62
N ASP A 8 -1.46 13.00 2.35
CA ASP A 8 -2.06 13.77 1.26
C ASP A 8 -3.54 14.16 1.49
N ASN A 9 -4.23 13.44 2.37
CA ASN A 9 -5.66 13.66 2.68
C ASN A 9 -5.87 14.26 4.08
N LEU A 10 -4.80 14.67 4.77
CA LEU A 10 -4.90 15.35 6.06
C LEU A 10 -5.18 16.84 5.82
N SER A 11 -6.23 17.36 6.45
CA SER A 11 -6.38 18.80 6.57
C SER A 11 -5.26 19.37 7.45
N CYS A 12 -4.94 20.66 7.31
CA CYS A 12 -3.93 21.32 8.14
C CYS A 12 -4.14 21.05 9.64
N ARG A 13 -5.39 21.13 10.12
CA ARG A 13 -5.74 20.79 11.53
C ARG A 13 -5.45 19.34 11.89
N ALA A 14 -5.69 18.41 10.97
CA ALA A 14 -5.46 16.99 11.19
C ALA A 14 -3.96 16.64 11.17
N ALA A 15 -3.16 17.33 10.35
CA ALA A 15 -1.71 17.21 10.33
C ALA A 15 -1.08 17.77 11.62
N LEU A 16 -1.49 18.96 12.07
CA LEU A 16 -1.06 19.53 13.34
C LEU A 16 -1.36 18.59 14.51
N ARG A 17 -2.58 18.05 14.56
CA ARG A 17 -2.96 17.08 15.59
C ARG A 17 -2.15 15.79 15.53
N LEU A 18 -1.72 15.38 14.33
CA LEU A 18 -0.88 14.19 14.18
C LEU A 18 0.53 14.43 14.72
N GLU A 19 1.11 15.61 14.46
CA GLU A 19 2.39 16.02 15.04
C GLU A 19 2.32 16.13 16.56
N GLU A 20 1.24 16.68 17.11
CA GLU A 20 1.00 16.72 18.56
C GLU A 20 0.98 15.30 19.17
N VAL A 21 0.29 14.36 18.51
CA VAL A 21 0.26 12.96 18.94
C VAL A 21 1.65 12.33 18.88
N PHE A 22 2.45 12.59 17.86
CA PHE A 22 3.82 12.08 17.82
C PHE A 22 4.69 12.69 18.93
N ALA A 23 4.52 13.98 19.23
CA ALA A 23 5.27 14.65 20.29
C ALA A 23 4.91 14.14 21.70
N LEU A 24 3.64 13.80 21.93
CA LEU A 24 3.13 13.41 23.25
C LEU A 24 3.17 11.90 23.49
N ASP A 25 2.80 11.10 22.48
CA ASP A 25 2.48 9.67 22.63
C ASP A 25 3.49 8.73 21.96
N ASP A 26 4.54 9.25 21.30
CA ASP A 26 5.63 8.44 20.73
C ASP A 26 7.01 8.82 21.34
N PRO A 27 7.24 8.51 22.64
CA PRO A 27 8.47 8.85 23.33
C PRO A 27 9.72 8.20 22.70
N THR A 28 9.53 7.14 21.91
CA THR A 28 10.61 6.46 21.17
C THR A 28 10.81 6.96 19.74
N GLY A 29 9.94 7.85 19.23
CA GLY A 29 9.93 8.28 17.83
C GLY A 29 9.70 7.16 16.80
N THR A 30 9.38 5.95 17.27
CA THR A 30 9.31 4.76 16.41
C THR A 30 8.06 4.79 15.55
N LEU A 31 6.93 5.21 16.11
CA LEU A 31 5.67 5.29 15.38
C LEU A 31 5.75 6.35 14.28
N HIS A 32 6.35 7.50 14.57
CA HIS A 32 6.55 8.58 13.62
C HIS A 32 7.43 8.10 12.45
N VAL A 33 8.56 7.46 12.73
CA VAL A 33 9.47 6.98 11.68
C VAL A 33 8.81 5.89 10.81
N VAL A 34 8.08 4.95 11.42
CA VAL A 34 7.33 3.93 10.67
C VAL A 34 6.23 4.56 9.81
N TRP A 35 5.56 5.59 10.32
CA TRP A 35 4.56 6.34 9.55
C TRP A 35 5.19 7.05 8.35
N LYS A 36 6.39 7.64 8.49
CA LYS A 36 7.14 8.22 7.36
C LYS A 36 7.47 7.18 6.30
N VAL A 37 7.93 5.98 6.69
CA VAL A 37 8.17 4.87 5.73
C VAL A 37 6.89 4.53 4.96
N LYS A 38 5.74 4.46 5.65
CA LYS A 38 4.44 4.19 5.04
C LYS A 38 4.05 5.29 4.04
N GLU A 39 4.17 6.56 4.41
CA GLU A 39 3.84 7.67 3.51
C GLU A 39 4.80 7.76 2.32
N GLN A 40 6.09 7.51 2.52
CA GLN A 40 7.05 7.50 1.42
C GLN A 40 6.77 6.40 0.40
N LEU A 41 6.33 5.23 0.85
CA LEU A 41 5.87 4.18 -0.07
C LEU A 41 4.64 4.62 -0.87
N ARG A 42 3.72 5.38 -0.27
CA ARG A 42 2.55 5.94 -0.97
C ARG A 42 2.98 6.96 -2.03
N THR A 43 3.95 7.81 -1.71
CA THR A 43 4.55 8.76 -2.66
C THR A 43 5.17 8.01 -3.83
N LEU A 44 6.02 7.02 -3.56
CA LEU A 44 6.67 6.19 -4.57
C LEU A 44 5.67 5.54 -5.54
N LEU A 45 4.55 5.01 -5.04
CA LEU A 45 3.56 4.33 -5.88
C LEU A 45 2.67 5.29 -6.68
N ARG A 46 2.81 6.61 -6.49
CA ARG A 46 2.04 7.65 -7.18
C ARG A 46 2.90 8.54 -8.08
N THR A 47 4.20 8.31 -8.15
CA THR A 47 5.10 9.04 -9.06
C THR A 47 4.66 8.89 -10.52
N GLY A 48 4.86 9.94 -11.31
CA GLY A 48 4.47 9.95 -12.73
C GLY A 48 5.58 9.46 -13.67
N SER A 49 6.82 9.36 -13.18
CA SER A 49 7.97 8.96 -13.99
C SER A 49 8.88 7.95 -13.28
N LEU A 50 9.68 7.22 -14.06
CA LEU A 50 10.67 6.28 -13.51
C LEU A 50 11.80 6.98 -12.75
N GLU A 51 12.13 8.22 -13.13
CA GLU A 51 13.17 9.01 -12.47
C GLU A 51 12.71 9.43 -11.07
N GLU A 52 11.51 10.00 -10.96
CA GLU A 52 10.88 10.31 -9.68
C GLU A 52 10.74 9.06 -8.80
N ALA A 53 10.35 7.93 -9.39
CA ALA A 53 10.23 6.67 -8.66
C ALA A 53 11.57 6.17 -8.11
N ALA A 54 12.66 6.34 -8.87
CA ALA A 54 14.00 5.97 -8.41
C ALA A 54 14.46 6.86 -7.26
N ALA A 55 14.21 8.17 -7.34
CA ALA A 55 14.48 9.11 -6.24
C ALA A 55 13.66 8.76 -4.99
N ALA A 56 12.35 8.56 -5.15
CA ALA A 56 11.45 8.18 -4.05
C ALA A 56 11.83 6.83 -3.42
N LYS A 57 12.33 5.88 -4.21
CA LYS A 57 12.86 4.59 -3.71
C LYS A 57 14.12 4.78 -2.88
N LYS A 58 15.01 5.71 -3.26
CA LYS A 58 16.22 6.02 -2.50
C LYS A 58 15.87 6.63 -1.15
N GLU A 59 14.97 7.60 -1.13
CA GLU A 59 14.45 8.18 0.12
C GLU A 59 13.78 7.13 1.00
N LEU A 60 13.02 6.20 0.41
CA LEU A 60 12.42 5.08 1.13
C LEU A 60 13.49 4.19 1.78
N GLU A 61 14.61 3.93 1.10
CA GLU A 61 15.72 3.16 1.66
C GLU A 61 16.35 3.85 2.87
N GLU A 62 16.56 5.17 2.78
CA GLU A 62 17.10 5.98 3.88
C GLU A 62 16.18 5.96 5.09
N LEU A 63 14.86 6.13 4.89
CA LEU A 63 13.88 6.04 5.97
C LEU A 63 13.81 4.65 6.61
N VAL A 64 13.92 3.58 5.80
CA VAL A 64 13.91 2.20 6.31
C VAL A 64 15.16 1.93 7.14
N LYS A 65 16.33 2.42 6.70
CA LYS A 65 17.59 2.35 7.46
C LYS A 65 17.47 3.12 8.79
N ALA A 66 16.88 4.31 8.77
CA ALA A 66 16.64 5.11 9.98
C ALA A 66 15.65 4.43 10.94
N ALA A 67 14.62 3.74 10.42
CA ALA A 67 13.67 2.99 11.23
C ALA A 67 14.32 1.79 11.94
N ALA A 68 15.26 1.13 11.28
CA ALA A 68 16.00 -0.03 11.79
C ALA A 68 15.10 -1.15 12.36
N ARG A 69 13.90 -1.35 11.79
CA ARG A 69 12.94 -2.38 12.21
C ARG A 69 12.89 -3.56 11.24
N PRO A 70 12.69 -4.79 11.72
CA PRO A 70 12.57 -5.96 10.83
C PRO A 70 11.37 -5.85 9.87
N GLU A 71 10.28 -5.23 10.31
CA GLU A 71 9.07 -5.04 9.50
C GLU A 71 9.31 -4.07 8.34
N THR A 72 9.96 -2.93 8.57
CA THR A 72 10.29 -1.96 7.50
C THR A 72 11.33 -2.51 6.54
N ASN A 73 12.29 -3.28 7.05
CA ASN A 73 13.25 -4.01 6.22
C ASN A 73 12.57 -5.07 5.33
N GLY A 74 11.60 -5.81 5.88
CA GLY A 74 10.80 -6.77 5.12
C GLY A 74 9.94 -6.12 4.03
N LEU A 75 9.36 -4.95 4.33
CA LEU A 75 8.66 -4.12 3.36
C LEU A 75 9.60 -3.70 2.22
N TYR A 76 10.75 -3.10 2.53
CA TYR A 76 11.71 -2.66 1.52
C TYR A 76 12.20 -3.80 0.63
N ARG A 77 12.49 -4.97 1.22
CA ARG A 77 12.85 -6.18 0.48
C ARG A 77 11.76 -6.58 -0.50
N THR A 78 10.49 -6.46 -0.11
CA THR A 78 9.36 -6.75 -1.00
C THR A 78 9.28 -5.77 -2.17
N VAL A 79 9.48 -4.47 -1.92
CA VAL A 79 9.54 -3.44 -2.96
C VAL A 79 10.67 -3.73 -3.95
N CYS A 80 11.87 -4.04 -3.46
CA CYS A 80 13.01 -4.39 -4.30
C CYS A 80 12.75 -5.66 -5.14
N ARG A 81 12.19 -6.71 -4.53
CA ARG A 81 11.84 -7.95 -5.24
C ARG A 81 10.81 -7.72 -6.34
N ARG A 82 9.86 -6.80 -6.12
CA ARG A 82 8.77 -6.47 -7.05
C ARG A 82 9.05 -5.23 -7.89
N TRP A 83 10.32 -4.82 -7.99
CA TRP A 83 10.65 -3.53 -8.62
C TRP A 83 10.26 -3.48 -10.10
N LYS A 84 10.34 -4.63 -10.80
CA LYS A 84 9.90 -4.71 -12.20
C LYS A 84 8.42 -4.38 -12.33
N GLU A 85 7.58 -4.95 -11.48
CA GLU A 85 6.13 -4.72 -11.47
C GLU A 85 5.79 -3.29 -11.05
N VAL A 86 6.53 -2.71 -10.09
CA VAL A 86 6.37 -1.30 -9.70
C VAL A 86 6.66 -0.36 -10.87
N LYS A 87 7.74 -0.60 -11.63
CA LYS A 87 8.03 0.17 -12.85
C LYS A 87 6.91 0.06 -13.89
N VAL A 88 6.37 -1.14 -14.08
CA VAL A 88 5.22 -1.35 -15.00
C VAL A 88 4.01 -0.55 -14.51
N LEU A 89 3.69 -0.58 -13.22
CA LEU A 89 2.61 0.22 -12.64
C LEU A 89 2.80 1.71 -12.94
N ILE A 90 3.99 2.25 -12.74
CA ILE A 90 4.29 3.68 -12.98
C ILE A 90 4.14 4.04 -14.46
N ILE A 91 4.68 3.22 -15.37
CA ILE A 91 4.61 3.49 -16.82
C ILE A 91 3.17 3.39 -17.34
N THR A 92 2.44 2.36 -16.91
CA THR A 92 1.17 1.98 -17.55
C THR A 92 -0.05 2.45 -16.79
N GLY A 93 0.09 2.80 -15.50
CA GLY A 93 -1.03 3.00 -14.58
C GLY A 93 -1.87 1.73 -14.34
N ALA A 94 -1.46 0.58 -14.89
CA ALA A 94 -2.25 -0.64 -14.87
C ALA A 94 -2.16 -1.30 -13.49
N ALA A 95 -3.24 -1.22 -12.73
CA ALA A 95 -3.39 -1.90 -11.45
C ALA A 95 -4.31 -3.13 -11.58
N THR A 96 -4.00 -4.19 -10.83
CA THR A 96 -4.83 -5.42 -10.75
C THR A 96 -6.15 -5.19 -10.01
N GLY A 97 -6.45 -3.97 -9.54
CA GLY A 97 -7.64 -3.67 -8.73
C GLY A 97 -8.97 -4.09 -9.37
N LYS A 98 -9.13 -3.90 -10.69
CA LYS A 98 -10.34 -4.38 -11.40
C LYS A 98 -10.46 -5.91 -11.40
N VAL A 99 -9.33 -6.61 -11.53
CA VAL A 99 -9.27 -8.08 -11.49
C VAL A 99 -9.56 -8.57 -10.06
N GLU A 100 -8.98 -7.93 -9.04
CA GLU A 100 -9.22 -8.28 -7.64
C GLU A 100 -10.66 -8.02 -7.19
N ALA A 101 -11.30 -6.95 -7.69
CA ALA A 101 -12.72 -6.70 -7.45
C ALA A 101 -13.59 -7.85 -8.01
N LYS A 102 -13.32 -8.29 -9.25
CA LYS A 102 -13.99 -9.45 -9.84
C LYS A 102 -13.72 -10.74 -9.07
N ASN A 103 -12.47 -11.00 -8.70
CA ASN A 103 -12.09 -12.17 -7.90
C ASN A 103 -12.82 -12.19 -6.55
N THR A 104 -12.97 -11.03 -5.91
CA THR A 104 -13.68 -10.89 -4.64
C THR A 104 -15.17 -11.18 -4.80
N ALA A 105 -15.82 -10.65 -5.83
CA ALA A 105 -17.21 -10.95 -6.15
C ALA A 105 -17.41 -12.46 -6.39
N ILE A 106 -16.55 -13.07 -7.20
CA ILE A 106 -16.55 -14.52 -7.45
C ILE A 106 -16.40 -15.31 -6.15
N LYS A 107 -15.45 -14.94 -5.28
CA LYS A 107 -15.23 -15.60 -3.98
C LYS A 107 -16.45 -15.47 -3.06
N ASN A 108 -17.12 -14.32 -3.05
CA ASN A 108 -18.33 -14.10 -2.26
C ASN A 108 -19.50 -14.95 -2.76
N ILE A 109 -19.68 -15.07 -4.07
CA ILE A 109 -20.70 -15.95 -4.68
C ILE A 109 -20.43 -17.41 -4.26
N LYS A 110 -19.19 -17.89 -4.36
CA LYS A 110 -18.81 -19.24 -3.93
C LYS A 110 -19.06 -19.51 -2.45
N ARG A 111 -18.77 -18.52 -1.58
CA ARG A 111 -19.02 -18.64 -0.13
C ARG A 111 -20.51 -18.71 0.18
N THR A 112 -21.32 -17.86 -0.46
CA THR A 112 -22.78 -17.82 -0.26
C THR A 112 -23.44 -19.13 -0.71
N THR A 113 -22.96 -19.69 -1.81
CA THR A 113 -23.46 -20.96 -2.37
C THR A 113 -22.95 -22.19 -1.61
N ARG A 114 -22.07 -22.03 -0.60
CA ARG A 114 -21.44 -23.13 0.18
C ARG A 114 -20.73 -24.18 -0.68
N GLY A 115 -20.20 -23.76 -1.82
CA GLY A 115 -19.61 -24.64 -2.82
C GLY A 115 -20.67 -25.27 -3.73
N TYR A 116 -20.50 -25.07 -5.04
CA TYR A 116 -21.31 -25.77 -6.03
C TYR A 116 -21.00 -27.27 -5.96
N ARG A 117 -22.04 -28.10 -5.81
CA ARG A 117 -21.91 -29.57 -5.80
C ARG A 117 -21.66 -30.17 -7.19
N ASN A 118 -21.98 -29.41 -8.25
CA ASN A 118 -21.75 -29.77 -9.65
C ASN A 118 -20.86 -28.71 -10.31
N ALA A 119 -19.77 -29.14 -10.96
CA ALA A 119 -18.84 -28.28 -11.67
C ALA A 119 -19.47 -27.57 -12.88
N ASP A 120 -20.52 -28.12 -13.48
CA ASP A 120 -21.23 -27.47 -14.59
C ASP A 120 -21.97 -26.20 -14.14
N ASN A 121 -22.44 -26.17 -12.89
CA ASN A 121 -23.08 -24.98 -12.28
C ASN A 121 -22.08 -23.86 -11.94
N TYR A 122 -20.78 -24.12 -12.13
CA TYR A 122 -19.72 -23.15 -11.91
C TYR A 122 -19.48 -22.23 -13.11
N LYS A 123 -20.08 -22.54 -14.27
CA LYS A 123 -20.01 -21.71 -15.47
C LYS A 123 -21.20 -20.75 -15.48
N SER A 124 -20.94 -19.45 -15.39
CA SER A 124 -21.95 -18.45 -15.77
C SER A 124 -22.04 -18.44 -17.31
N VAL A 125 -23.12 -18.99 -17.87
CA VAL A 125 -23.44 -18.82 -19.28
C VAL A 125 -23.86 -17.36 -19.45
N PHE A 126 -23.10 -16.59 -20.22
CA PHE A 126 -23.62 -15.32 -20.73
C PHE A 126 -24.66 -15.69 -21.80
N LEU A 127 -25.93 -15.49 -21.49
CA LEU A 127 -27.02 -15.43 -22.47
C LEU A 127 -27.08 -14.01 -23.05
#